data_AF-A0A2N0QHA3-F1
#
_entry.id   AF-A0A2N0QHA3-F1
#
_cell.length_a   1.000
_cell.length_b   1.000
_cell.length_c   1.000
_cell.angle_alpha   90.00
_cell.angle_beta   90.00
_cell.angle_gamma   90.00
#
_symmetry.space_group_name_H-M   'P 1'
#
loop_
_entity.id
_entity.type
_entity.pdbx_description
1 polymer ?
#
loop_
_entity_poly.entity_id
_entity_poly.type
_entity_poly.pdbx_seq_one_letter_code
_entity_poly.pdbx_strand_id
1 'polypeptide(L)'
;MGAKHIVISEQGHSIQGDLNISIFEGKPIFSEKEWNLLVEGLDRLGRLAKEKNMTLVYHHHMGTGVQTEEEINQLMKRTNPNVVSLLYDCGHLYFAGEDYLRVLQNYIDRIAHIHFKDVRNVVLKSVKEQKLSFLQGIKAGVFTVPGDGDIDFKPIIQLIAQSNYEG
;
A
#
# COMPACT_ATOMS: atom_id res chain seq x y z
N MET A 1 -22.60 6.61 -8.15
CA MET A 1 -22.05 5.60 -7.21
C MET A 1 -21.54 6.19 -5.89
N GLY A 2 -21.67 7.49 -5.58
CA GLY A 2 -21.41 8.04 -4.22
C GLY A 2 -19.96 7.98 -3.69
N ALA A 3 -19.05 7.32 -4.40
CA ALA A 3 -17.65 7.14 -4.01
C ALA A 3 -16.92 8.48 -3.80
N LYS A 4 -16.04 8.51 -2.80
CA LYS A 4 -15.24 9.68 -2.41
C LYS A 4 -13.76 9.53 -2.69
N HIS A 5 -13.27 8.31 -2.88
CA HIS A 5 -11.85 8.00 -3.00
C HIS A 5 -11.51 7.43 -4.38
N ILE A 6 -10.38 7.85 -4.93
CA ILE A 6 -9.75 7.22 -6.09
C ILE A 6 -8.49 6.54 -5.57
N VAL A 7 -8.53 5.21 -5.52
CA VAL A 7 -7.35 4.40 -5.14
C VAL A 7 -6.45 4.27 -6.35
N ILE A 8 -5.19 4.66 -6.21
CA ILE A 8 -4.19 4.58 -7.28
C ILE A 8 -2.91 3.89 -6.81
N SER A 9 -2.30 3.12 -7.70
CA SER A 9 -0.94 2.59 -7.52
C SER A 9 -0.21 2.75 -8.83
N GLU A 10 1.08 3.10 -8.80
CA GLU A 10 1.90 3.16 -10.01
C GLU A 10 2.28 1.73 -10.43
N GLN A 11 1.87 1.35 -11.62
CA GLN A 11 1.96 -0.03 -12.12
C GLN A 11 3.03 -0.20 -13.20
N GLY A 12 3.69 0.90 -13.60
CA GLY A 12 4.89 0.86 -14.43
C GLY A 12 5.91 -0.11 -13.84
N HIS A 13 6.26 -1.13 -14.62
CA HIS A 13 7.19 -2.19 -14.24
C HIS A 13 6.75 -3.05 -13.04
N SER A 14 5.49 -2.99 -12.61
CA SER A 14 5.02 -3.84 -11.51
C SER A 14 5.06 -5.32 -11.90
N ILE A 15 5.51 -6.15 -10.96
CA ILE A 15 5.53 -7.61 -11.09
C ILE A 15 4.30 -8.29 -10.48
N GLN A 16 3.35 -7.54 -9.93
CA GLN A 16 2.20 -8.12 -9.21
C GLN A 16 1.33 -9.04 -10.09
N GLY A 17 1.36 -8.83 -11.41
CA GLY A 17 0.65 -9.64 -12.40
C GLY A 17 1.52 -10.70 -13.10
N ASP A 18 2.83 -10.74 -12.84
CA ASP A 18 3.73 -11.69 -13.49
C ASP A 18 3.80 -13.00 -12.69
N LEU A 19 3.39 -14.11 -13.33
CA LEU A 19 3.38 -15.44 -12.72
C LEU A 19 4.77 -16.08 -12.63
N ASN A 20 5.76 -15.55 -13.34
CA ASN A 20 7.09 -16.14 -13.47
C ASN A 20 8.13 -15.51 -12.54
N ILE A 21 7.78 -14.41 -11.87
CA ILE A 21 8.68 -13.66 -11.00
C ILE A 21 8.23 -13.83 -9.56
N SER A 22 9.17 -14.21 -8.69
CA SER A 22 8.95 -14.20 -7.25
C SER A 22 8.61 -12.80 -6.78
N ILE A 23 7.54 -12.67 -5.98
CA ILE A 23 7.09 -11.36 -5.49
C ILE A 23 8.11 -10.68 -4.57
N PHE A 24 9.11 -11.41 -4.07
CA PHE A 24 10.17 -10.91 -3.20
C PHE A 24 11.48 -10.56 -3.90
N GLU A 25 11.64 -10.87 -5.20
CA GLU A 25 12.96 -10.76 -5.86
C GLU A 25 12.97 -9.79 -7.06
N GLY A 26 11.82 -9.41 -7.62
CA GLY A 26 11.78 -8.70 -8.90
C GLY A 26 11.06 -7.36 -8.91
N LYS A 27 10.72 -6.76 -7.75
CA LYS A 27 10.00 -5.48 -7.74
C LYS A 27 10.87 -4.39 -8.39
N PRO A 28 10.27 -3.39 -9.08
CA PRO A 28 11.04 -2.28 -9.61
C PRO A 28 11.59 -1.40 -8.48
N ILE A 29 12.69 -0.71 -8.79
CA ILE A 29 13.26 0.36 -7.97
C ILE A 29 13.28 1.60 -8.85
N PHE A 30 12.54 2.63 -8.46
CA PHE A 30 12.46 3.84 -9.26
C PHE A 30 13.76 4.64 -9.21
N SER A 31 14.23 5.00 -10.39
CA SER A 31 15.23 6.06 -10.58
C SER A 31 14.66 7.42 -10.18
N GLU A 32 15.54 8.39 -9.97
CA GLU A 32 15.13 9.76 -9.64
C GLU A 32 14.20 10.36 -10.72
N LYS A 33 14.42 10.01 -12.00
CA LYS A 33 13.55 10.44 -13.10
C LYS A 33 12.14 9.87 -12.96
N GLU A 34 12.02 8.58 -12.64
CA GLU A 34 10.72 7.92 -12.45
C GLU A 34 10.00 8.45 -11.21
N TRP A 35 10.73 8.73 -10.13
CA TRP A 35 10.17 9.41 -8.95
C TRP A 35 9.58 10.78 -9.31
N ASN A 36 10.27 11.59 -10.10
CA ASN A 36 9.76 12.89 -10.51
C ASN A 36 8.50 12.76 -11.38
N LEU A 37 8.50 11.83 -12.34
CA LEU A 37 7.32 11.55 -13.17
C LEU A 37 6.12 11.10 -12.34
N LEU A 38 6.34 10.21 -11.36
CA LEU A 38 5.31 9.74 -10.45
C LEU A 38 4.71 10.90 -9.67
N VAL A 39 5.55 11.72 -9.04
CA VAL A 39 5.11 12.83 -8.18
C VAL A 39 4.34 13.89 -8.99
N GLU A 40 4.85 14.26 -10.17
CA GLU A 40 4.16 15.21 -11.07
C GLU A 40 2.80 14.65 -11.53
N GLY A 41 2.76 13.37 -11.88
CA GLY A 41 1.53 12.67 -12.27
C GLY A 41 0.50 12.67 -11.15
N LEU A 42 0.92 12.34 -9.92
CA LEU A 42 0.04 12.31 -8.75
C LEU A 42 -0.47 13.70 -8.35
N ASP A 43 0.34 14.76 -8.44
CA ASP A 43 -0.14 16.13 -8.17
C ASP A 43 -1.22 16.53 -9.19
N ARG A 44 -1.00 16.25 -10.48
CA ARG A 44 -1.98 16.52 -11.53
C ARG A 44 -3.27 15.73 -11.33
N LEU A 45 -3.17 14.42 -11.08
CA LEU A 45 -4.33 13.56 -10.83
C LEU A 45 -5.08 13.98 -9.56
N GLY A 46 -4.35 14.37 -8.51
CA GLY A 46 -4.90 14.83 -7.25
C GLY A 46 -5.72 16.12 -7.40
N ARG A 47 -5.23 17.07 -8.19
CA ARG A 47 -5.99 18.30 -8.53
C ARG A 47 -7.27 17.98 -9.29
N LEU A 48 -7.19 17.11 -10.29
CA LEU A 48 -8.36 16.68 -11.06
C LEU A 48 -9.37 15.93 -10.19
N ALA A 49 -8.92 15.08 -9.27
CA ALA A 49 -9.78 14.41 -8.31
C ALA A 49 -10.51 15.43 -7.42
N LYS A 50 -9.79 16.43 -6.93
CA LYS A 50 -10.34 17.51 -6.08
C LYS A 50 -11.40 18.33 -6.79
N GLU A 51 -11.22 18.64 -8.09
CA GLU A 51 -12.25 19.29 -8.93
C GLU A 51 -13.56 18.47 -9.01
N LYS A 52 -13.48 17.16 -8.79
CA LYS A 52 -14.64 16.25 -8.75
C LYS A 52 -15.11 15.93 -7.33
N ASN A 53 -14.62 16.66 -6.31
CA ASN A 53 -14.87 16.38 -4.89
C ASN A 53 -14.49 14.95 -4.49
N MET A 54 -13.40 14.45 -5.07
CA MET A 54 -12.82 13.14 -4.75
C MET A 54 -11.41 13.32 -4.18
N THR A 55 -11.01 12.41 -3.32
CA THR A 55 -9.68 12.35 -2.73
C THR A 55 -8.86 11.27 -3.44
N LEU A 56 -7.69 11.64 -3.95
CA LEU A 56 -6.73 10.68 -4.50
C LEU A 56 -5.96 10.02 -3.35
N VAL A 57 -6.01 8.70 -3.25
CA VAL A 57 -5.31 7.93 -2.22
C VAL A 57 -4.34 6.96 -2.87
N TYR A 58 -3.05 7.08 -2.52
CA TYR A 58 -2.00 6.24 -3.06
C TYR A 58 -1.89 4.92 -2.30
N HIS A 59 -1.99 3.81 -3.01
CA HIS A 59 -1.88 2.45 -2.47
C HIS A 59 -0.47 1.91 -2.67
N HIS A 60 0.30 1.91 -1.59
CA HIS A 60 1.56 1.17 -1.54
C HIS A 60 1.24 -0.33 -1.69
N HIS A 61 2.02 -1.06 -2.48
CA HIS A 61 1.64 -2.42 -2.87
C HIS A 61 2.83 -3.32 -3.16
N MET A 62 2.68 -4.60 -2.82
CA MET A 62 3.67 -5.64 -3.14
C MET A 62 3.93 -5.72 -4.64
N GLY A 63 5.20 -5.79 -5.04
CA GLY A 63 5.62 -5.89 -6.44
C GLY A 63 5.56 -4.57 -7.21
N THR A 64 5.39 -3.44 -6.54
CA THR A 64 5.42 -2.10 -7.18
C THR A 64 6.66 -1.32 -6.76
N GLY A 65 6.89 -0.16 -7.38
CA GLY A 65 8.01 0.71 -7.01
C GLY A 65 7.80 1.49 -5.71
N VAL A 66 6.59 1.46 -5.14
CA VAL A 66 6.29 1.99 -3.80
C VAL A 66 5.66 0.89 -2.97
N GLN A 67 6.51 0.16 -2.26
CA GLN A 67 6.15 -1.00 -1.45
C GLN A 67 6.60 -0.85 0.00
N THR A 68 7.86 -0.45 0.21
CA THR A 68 8.50 -0.46 1.53
C THR A 68 8.19 0.82 2.31
N GLU A 69 8.44 0.81 3.62
CA GLU A 69 8.31 2.03 4.42
C GLU A 69 9.23 3.15 3.90
N GLU A 70 10.45 2.82 3.45
CA GLU A 70 11.36 3.80 2.87
C GLU A 70 10.77 4.47 1.62
N GLU A 71 10.14 3.69 0.75
CA GLU A 71 9.52 4.21 -0.48
C GLU A 71 8.27 5.01 -0.18
N ILE A 72 7.46 4.59 0.79
CA ILE A 72 6.34 5.38 1.31
C ILE A 72 6.85 6.70 1.88
N ASN A 73 7.97 6.68 2.62
CA ASN A 73 8.58 7.88 3.16
C ASN A 73 9.02 8.85 2.06
N GLN A 74 9.62 8.34 0.98
CA GLN A 74 9.98 9.16 -0.18
C GLN A 74 8.73 9.77 -0.83
N LEU A 75 7.69 8.95 -1.07
CA LEU A 75 6.46 9.41 -1.68
C LEU A 75 5.78 10.51 -0.85
N MET A 76 5.64 10.31 0.46
CA MET A 76 4.97 11.25 1.35
C MET A 76 5.73 12.57 1.49
N LYS A 77 7.07 12.54 1.42
CA LYS A 77 7.92 13.75 1.41
C LYS A 77 7.82 14.54 0.10
N ARG A 78 7.65 13.86 -1.03
CA ARG A 78 7.67 14.49 -2.36
C ARG A 78 6.29 14.96 -2.84
N THR A 79 5.21 14.40 -2.31
CA THR A 79 3.84 14.71 -2.73
C THR A 79 3.19 15.81 -1.88
N ASN A 80 2.34 16.62 -2.52
CA ASN A 80 1.58 17.67 -1.84
C ASN A 80 0.41 17.06 -1.01
N PRO A 81 0.38 17.23 0.32
CA PRO A 81 -0.63 16.63 1.19
C PRO A 81 -2.06 17.11 0.91
N ASN A 82 -2.24 18.24 0.22
CA ASN A 82 -3.56 18.79 -0.10
C ASN A 82 -4.28 18.11 -1.27
N VAL A 83 -3.55 17.28 -2.04
CA VAL A 83 -4.07 16.65 -3.27
C VAL A 83 -3.69 15.17 -3.37
N VAL A 84 -2.70 14.69 -2.61
CA VAL A 84 -2.35 13.27 -2.51
C VAL A 84 -2.40 12.82 -1.06
N SER A 85 -3.29 11.86 -0.78
CA SER A 85 -3.38 11.14 0.49
C SER A 85 -2.82 9.73 0.36
N LEU A 86 -2.62 9.06 1.50
CA LEU A 86 -2.17 7.68 1.57
C LEU A 86 -3.36 6.74 1.77
N LEU A 87 -3.32 5.58 1.13
CA LEU A 87 -4.08 4.41 1.52
C LEU A 87 -3.18 3.54 2.39
N TYR A 88 -3.61 3.27 3.62
CA TYR A 88 -2.90 2.37 4.52
C TYR A 88 -3.44 0.93 4.38
N ASP A 89 -2.56 0.01 3.98
CA ASP A 89 -2.87 -1.41 3.87
C ASP A 89 -1.94 -2.23 4.77
N CYS A 90 -2.45 -2.64 5.94
CA CYS A 90 -1.65 -3.39 6.91
C CYS A 90 -1.13 -4.72 6.33
N GLY A 91 -1.89 -5.37 5.45
CA GLY A 91 -1.53 -6.65 4.87
C GLY A 91 -0.34 -6.53 3.94
N HIS A 92 -0.28 -5.51 3.08
CA HIS A 92 0.88 -5.30 2.22
C HIS A 92 2.16 -5.00 3.00
N LEU A 93 2.08 -4.18 4.05
CA LEU A 93 3.23 -3.87 4.91
C LEU A 93 3.71 -5.13 5.65
N TYR A 94 2.79 -5.86 6.28
CA TYR A 94 3.12 -7.10 6.99
C TYR A 94 3.73 -8.14 6.04
N PHE A 95 3.16 -8.31 4.85
CA PHE A 95 3.67 -9.23 3.84
C PHE A 95 5.10 -8.86 3.40
N ALA A 96 5.37 -7.57 3.21
CA ALA A 96 6.69 -7.04 2.89
C ALA A 96 7.71 -7.20 4.03
N GLY A 97 7.26 -7.50 5.25
CA GLY A 97 8.09 -7.54 6.45
C GLY A 97 8.36 -6.16 7.06
N GLU A 98 7.55 -5.17 6.70
CA GLU A 98 7.62 -3.80 7.22
C GLU A 98 6.86 -3.67 8.56
N ASP A 99 7.22 -2.65 9.33
CA ASP A 99 6.51 -2.30 10.55
C ASP A 99 5.21 -1.54 10.22
N TYR A 100 4.14 -2.32 10.06
CA TYR A 100 2.82 -1.80 9.71
C TYR A 100 2.24 -0.84 10.75
N LEU A 101 2.66 -0.90 12.02
CA LEU A 101 2.21 0.06 13.05
C LEU A 101 2.97 1.36 12.95
N ARG A 102 4.29 1.30 12.70
CA ARG A 102 5.12 2.50 12.53
C ARG A 102 4.67 3.34 11.33
N VAL A 103 4.37 2.70 10.19
CA VAL A 103 3.85 3.42 9.01
C VAL A 103 2.51 4.10 9.31
N LEU A 104 1.61 3.40 10.00
CA LEU A 104 0.33 3.97 10.43
C LEU A 104 0.55 5.18 11.34
N GLN A 105 1.42 5.06 12.34
CA GLN A 105 1.73 6.14 13.28
C GLN A 105 2.34 7.37 12.58
N ASN A 106 3.28 7.15 11.66
CA ASN A 106 3.98 8.22 10.97
C ASN A 106 3.09 9.00 9.99
N TYR A 107 2.07 8.35 9.43
CA TYR A 107 1.26 8.91 8.34
C TYR A 107 -0.24 8.97 8.63
N ILE A 108 -0.67 8.85 9.89
CA ILE A 108 -2.09 8.91 10.26
C ILE A 108 -2.78 10.16 9.71
N ASP A 109 -2.11 11.32 9.74
CA ASP A 109 -2.63 12.60 9.21
C ASP A 109 -2.65 12.67 7.68
N ARG A 110 -1.98 11.74 6.99
CA ARG A 110 -1.98 11.63 5.52
C ARG A 110 -2.93 10.55 5.02
N ILE A 111 -3.43 9.68 5.89
CA ILE A 111 -4.28 8.54 5.52
C ILE A 111 -5.72 9.01 5.34
N ALA A 112 -6.27 8.76 4.15
CA ALA A 112 -7.68 9.03 3.85
C ALA A 112 -8.47 7.76 3.52
N HIS A 113 -7.80 6.62 3.35
CA HIS A 113 -8.46 5.33 3.12
C HIS A 113 -7.67 4.19 3.75
N ILE A 114 -8.37 3.20 4.27
CA ILE A 114 -7.76 2.07 4.98
C ILE A 114 -8.26 0.76 4.39
N HIS A 115 -7.31 -0.12 4.08
CA HIS A 115 -7.59 -1.51 3.77
C HIS A 115 -7.12 -2.39 4.92
N PHE A 116 -8.04 -3.15 5.50
CA PHE A 116 -7.68 -4.24 6.40
C PHE A 116 -7.58 -5.55 5.63
N LYS A 117 -6.39 -6.11 5.67
CA LYS A 117 -6.02 -7.33 4.99
C LYS A 117 -5.13 -8.10 5.95
N ASP A 118 -5.63 -9.23 6.43
CA ASP A 118 -4.89 -10.09 7.34
C ASP A 118 -4.00 -11.04 6.53
N VAL A 119 -2.97 -11.60 7.15
CA VAL A 119 -1.96 -12.43 6.51
C VAL A 119 -1.82 -13.75 7.27
N ARG A 120 -1.83 -14.88 6.55
CA ARG A 120 -1.54 -16.19 7.13
C ARG A 120 -0.05 -16.50 7.04
N ASN A 121 0.65 -16.53 8.16
CA ASN A 121 2.10 -16.74 8.27
C ASN A 121 2.56 -18.06 7.66
N VAL A 122 1.79 -19.12 7.83
CA VAL A 122 2.10 -20.44 7.24
C VAL A 122 2.18 -20.35 5.72
N VAL A 123 1.23 -19.63 5.10
CA VAL A 123 1.22 -19.44 3.64
C VAL A 123 2.29 -18.44 3.23
N LEU A 124 2.47 -17.33 3.94
CA LEU A 124 3.53 -16.35 3.66
C LEU A 124 4.92 -17.00 3.64
N LYS A 125 5.19 -17.89 4.61
CA LYS A 125 6.42 -18.68 4.65
C LYS A 125 6.57 -19.55 3.40
N SER A 126 5.51 -20.25 3.01
CA SER A 126 5.48 -21.06 1.78
C SER A 126 5.73 -20.23 0.52
N VAL A 127 5.15 -19.02 0.42
CA VAL A 127 5.37 -18.10 -0.71
C VAL A 127 6.86 -17.72 -0.80
N LYS A 128 7.50 -17.41 0.33
CA LYS A 128 8.93 -17.08 0.38
C LYS A 128 9.81 -18.28 0.00
N GLU A 129 9.57 -19.44 0.60
CA GLU A 129 10.38 -20.66 0.39
C GLU A 129 10.26 -21.19 -1.04
N GLN A 130 9.07 -21.15 -1.62
CA GLN A 130 8.81 -21.63 -2.98
C GLN A 130 8.96 -20.53 -4.05
N LYS A 131 9.37 -19.32 -3.65
CA LYS A 131 9.57 -18.16 -4.54
C LYS A 131 8.36 -17.87 -5.43
N LEU A 132 7.16 -17.93 -4.85
CA LEU A 132 5.92 -17.78 -5.61
C LEU A 132 5.73 -16.33 -6.07
N SER A 133 5.07 -16.18 -7.23
CA SER A 133 4.52 -14.89 -7.67
C SER A 133 3.42 -14.39 -6.74
N PHE A 134 3.06 -13.11 -6.88
CA PHE A 134 2.00 -12.52 -6.08
C PHE A 134 0.68 -13.26 -6.25
N LEU A 135 0.24 -13.48 -7.50
CA LEU A 135 -1.03 -14.16 -7.80
C LEU A 135 -1.05 -15.62 -7.31
N GLN A 136 0.08 -16.33 -7.35
CA GLN A 136 0.19 -17.66 -6.74
C GLN A 136 0.02 -17.61 -5.22
N GLY A 137 0.64 -16.62 -4.56
CA GLY A 137 0.45 -16.38 -3.12
C GLY A 137 -1.00 -16.05 -2.77
N ILE A 138 -1.67 -15.20 -3.55
CA ILE A 138 -3.10 -14.91 -3.42
C ILE A 138 -3.92 -16.20 -3.52
N LYS A 139 -3.69 -16.99 -4.58
CA LYS A 139 -4.41 -18.24 -4.82
C LYS A 139 -4.16 -19.29 -3.72
N ALA A 140 -2.97 -19.27 -3.12
CA ALA A 140 -2.62 -20.11 -1.97
C ALA A 140 -3.25 -19.62 -0.65
N GLY A 141 -3.93 -18.47 -0.63
CA GLY A 141 -4.63 -17.95 0.53
C GLY A 141 -3.72 -17.18 1.50
N VAL A 142 -2.70 -16.48 0.99
CA VAL A 142 -1.80 -15.70 1.85
C VAL A 142 -2.50 -14.56 2.57
N PHE A 143 -3.48 -13.91 1.90
CA PHE A 143 -4.31 -12.88 2.51
C PHE A 143 -5.67 -13.42 2.93
N THR A 144 -6.23 -12.82 3.97
CA THR A 144 -7.56 -13.13 4.49
C THR A 144 -8.18 -11.92 5.22
N VAL A 145 -9.33 -12.12 5.85
CA VAL A 145 -10.04 -11.12 6.64
C VAL A 145 -9.46 -11.01 8.06
N PRO A 146 -9.57 -9.85 8.73
CA PRO A 146 -9.10 -9.68 10.11
C PRO A 146 -9.65 -10.74 11.06
N GLY A 147 -8.76 -11.34 11.85
CA GLY A 147 -9.09 -12.37 12.82
C GLY A 147 -9.02 -13.80 12.28
N ASP A 148 -8.69 -13.97 11.00
CA ASP A 148 -8.45 -15.26 10.35
C ASP A 148 -6.99 -15.41 9.84
N GLY A 149 -6.12 -14.47 10.21
CA GLY A 149 -4.68 -14.52 10.01
C GLY A 149 -3.91 -14.17 11.28
N ASP A 150 -2.71 -13.62 11.10
CA ASP A 150 -1.70 -13.46 12.14
C ASP A 150 -1.33 -12.00 12.46
N ILE A 151 -1.98 -11.00 11.83
CA ILE A 151 -1.77 -9.59 12.16
C ILE A 151 -2.50 -9.25 13.47
N ASP A 152 -1.83 -8.57 14.40
CA ASP A 152 -2.50 -7.99 15.57
C ASP A 152 -3.17 -6.66 15.21
N PHE A 153 -4.49 -6.72 14.98
CA PHE A 153 -5.28 -5.54 14.65
C PHE A 153 -5.61 -4.66 15.85
N LYS A 154 -5.47 -5.15 17.09
CA LYS A 154 -5.83 -4.37 18.27
C LYS A 154 -5.09 -3.02 18.36
N PRO A 155 -3.75 -2.96 18.22
CA PRO A 155 -3.03 -1.69 18.21
C PRO A 155 -3.38 -0.80 16.99
N ILE A 156 -3.67 -1.39 15.82
CA ILE A 156 -4.12 -0.66 14.62
C ILE A 156 -5.42 0.10 14.93
N ILE A 157 -6.43 -0.61 15.44
CA ILE A 157 -7.74 -0.04 15.75
C ILE A 157 -7.63 1.00 16.86
N GLN A 158 -6.83 0.76 17.89
CA GLN A 158 -6.62 1.72 18.97
C GLN A 158 -6.00 3.03 18.46
N LEU A 159 -4.99 2.95 17.61
CA LEU A 159 -4.35 4.13 17.03
C LEU A 159 -5.34 4.93 16.16
N ILE A 160 -6.10 4.23 15.30
CA ILE A 160 -7.12 4.88 14.46
C ILE A 160 -8.19 5.56 15.32
N ALA A 161 -8.73 4.86 16.33
CA ALA A 161 -9.77 5.39 17.21
C ALA A 161 -9.31 6.58 18.08
N GLN A 162 -8.00 6.72 18.31
CA GLN A 162 -7.40 7.84 19.03
C GLN A 162 -6.99 9.00 18.10
N SER A 163 -7.09 8.81 16.78
CA SER A 163 -6.78 9.83 15.78
C SER A 163 -8.03 10.56 15.31
N ASN A 164 -7.87 11.52 14.42
CA ASN A 164 -8.98 12.24 13.78
C ASN A 164 -9.38 11.62 12.43
N TYR A 165 -9.05 10.35 12.19
CA TYR A 165 -9.38 9.67 10.95
C TYR A 165 -10.90 9.53 10.77
N GLU A 166 -11.39 9.95 9.61
CA GLU A 166 -12.77 9.77 9.14
C GLU A 166 -12.73 9.26 7.69
N GLY A 167 -13.33 8.09 7.40
CA GLY A 167 -13.31 7.52 6.05
C GLY A 167 -14.06 6.22 5.87
#